data_AF-A0A7S2YKW0-F1
#
_entry.id   AF-A0A7S2YKW0-F1
#
_cell.length_a   1.000
_cell.length_b   1.000
_cell.length_c   1.000
_cell.angle_alpha   90.00
_cell.angle_beta   90.00
_cell.angle_gamma   90.00
#
_symmetry.space_group_name_H-M   'P 1'
#
loop_
_entity.id
_entity.type
_entity.pdbx_description
1 polymer ?
#
loop_
_entity_poly.entity_id
_entity_poly.type
_entity_poly.pdbx_seq_one_letter_code
_entity_poly.pdbx_strand_id
1 'polypeptide(L)'
;TGLHPTTILAGYRLALKAAVAHVKQHLVTPVAALGDDYFLQAAKTSMSSKLLGGLEGDFFAQLAVDAVKSVETQGSDGKLRYPLSAIHILKAHGQSALESKLLAGGFALSAARAAQGMPTVVEGATPEEHVKICLLDMNLQRHRMGMGVTLQVTDPQEVERIKKRELDITKEKIQLILATGAKVVLTTKGMDDVCLKYFVEAGALCARRCNRDDLQRLAKATGGSIITTLADLEGDESIDVETQLGTCQAVQEIRVGDGEMLQFLNCQGGKTRSDANESTSASTSANTGNGASTILLRGANEYMLDEMDRALHDALCVVKRLLESKSLVAGGGAVEVALSNYLTDYARSTTETREQLALEEFAQALLVIPKTLAVNAAQDATELTAQLRAAHAAGSDNANMGLDLMEGVVRDNLKAGVVEPAISKIKSLRFATEAAITILRIDDRITVQDQ
;
A
#
# COMPACT_ATOMS: atom_id res chain seq x y z
N THR A 1 43.11 -19.94 -2.43
CA THR A 1 43.56 -19.20 -3.64
C THR A 1 44.32 -17.90 -3.36
N GLY A 2 44.46 -17.41 -2.12
CA GLY A 2 45.38 -16.29 -1.81
C GLY A 2 45.12 -15.02 -2.63
N LEU A 3 43.90 -14.84 -3.14
CA LEU A 3 43.50 -13.71 -3.97
C LEU A 3 43.33 -12.48 -3.09
N HIS A 4 43.86 -11.36 -3.53
CA HIS A 4 43.65 -10.10 -2.84
C HIS A 4 42.16 -9.69 -2.94
N PRO A 5 41.52 -9.22 -1.85
CA PRO A 5 40.10 -8.86 -1.85
C PRO A 5 39.71 -7.91 -2.99
N THR A 6 40.57 -6.96 -3.36
CA THR A 6 40.31 -6.00 -4.46
C THR A 6 40.07 -6.67 -5.81
N THR A 7 40.75 -7.78 -6.12
CA THR A 7 40.52 -8.55 -7.36
C THR A 7 39.15 -9.21 -7.35
N ILE A 8 38.72 -9.72 -6.18
CA ILE A 8 37.38 -10.30 -6.00
C ILE A 8 36.31 -9.21 -6.16
N LEU A 9 36.54 -8.02 -5.59
CA LEU A 9 35.63 -6.87 -5.72
C LEU A 9 35.47 -6.44 -7.19
N ALA A 10 36.56 -6.42 -7.97
CA ALA A 10 36.52 -6.10 -9.39
C ALA A 10 35.70 -7.14 -10.17
N GLY A 11 35.96 -8.43 -9.93
CA GLY A 11 35.18 -9.53 -10.52
C GLY A 11 33.69 -9.45 -10.20
N TYR A 12 33.31 -9.21 -8.94
CA TYR A 12 31.90 -9.12 -8.53
C TYR A 12 31.17 -7.94 -9.17
N ARG A 13 31.83 -6.79 -9.32
CA ARG A 13 31.24 -5.63 -10.02
C ARG A 13 31.02 -5.91 -11.50
N LEU A 14 31.97 -6.61 -12.12
CA LEU A 14 31.89 -7.01 -13.52
C LEU A 14 30.74 -8.01 -13.73
N ALA A 15 30.66 -9.06 -12.89
CA ALA A 15 29.55 -10.00 -12.86
C ALA A 15 28.20 -9.29 -12.72
N LEU A 16 28.07 -8.37 -11.76
CA LEU A 16 26.82 -7.63 -11.55
C LEU A 16 26.39 -6.84 -12.79
N LYS A 17 27.33 -6.17 -13.45
CA LYS A 17 27.04 -5.40 -14.67
C LYS A 17 26.56 -6.31 -15.80
N ALA A 18 27.26 -7.42 -16.02
CA ALA A 18 26.90 -8.42 -17.03
C ALA A 18 25.55 -9.07 -16.72
N ALA A 19 25.33 -9.49 -15.47
CA ALA A 19 24.08 -10.10 -15.02
C ALA A 19 22.89 -9.18 -15.21
N VAL A 20 22.98 -7.91 -14.79
CA VAL A 20 21.87 -6.95 -14.94
C VAL A 20 21.59 -6.63 -16.41
N ALA A 21 22.62 -6.60 -17.26
CA ALA A 21 22.44 -6.44 -18.71
C ALA A 21 21.69 -7.64 -19.30
N HIS A 22 22.11 -8.86 -18.94
CA HIS A 22 21.48 -10.10 -19.39
C HIS A 22 20.02 -10.21 -18.97
N VAL A 23 19.69 -9.89 -17.71
CA VAL A 23 18.28 -9.87 -17.24
C VAL A 23 17.44 -8.97 -18.13
N LYS A 24 17.88 -7.73 -18.36
CA LYS A 24 17.11 -6.73 -19.12
C LYS A 24 16.93 -7.08 -20.59
N GLN A 25 17.88 -7.78 -21.20
CA GLN A 25 17.89 -8.06 -22.64
C GLN A 25 17.19 -9.38 -22.99
N HIS A 26 17.37 -10.42 -22.17
CA HIS A 26 17.01 -11.79 -22.55
C HIS A 26 15.96 -12.45 -21.66
N LEU A 27 15.83 -12.02 -20.40
CA LEU A 27 14.94 -12.67 -19.43
C LEU A 27 13.65 -11.91 -19.18
N VAL A 28 13.59 -10.62 -19.53
CA VAL A 28 12.41 -9.79 -19.31
C VAL A 28 11.35 -10.06 -20.38
N THR A 29 10.16 -10.41 -19.94
CA THR A 29 8.96 -10.42 -20.79
C THR A 29 8.10 -9.19 -20.48
N PRO A 30 7.71 -8.39 -21.49
CA PRO A 30 6.84 -7.23 -21.28
C PRO A 30 5.41 -7.67 -20.95
N VAL A 31 4.80 -7.03 -19.95
CA VAL A 31 3.43 -7.35 -19.49
C VAL A 31 2.37 -7.13 -20.58
N ALA A 32 2.61 -6.15 -21.46
CA ALA A 32 1.68 -5.82 -22.55
C ALA A 32 1.46 -6.98 -23.54
N ALA A 33 2.39 -7.93 -23.62
CA ALA A 33 2.27 -9.10 -24.48
C ALA A 33 1.44 -10.24 -23.84
N LEU A 34 1.17 -10.16 -22.54
CA LEU A 34 0.73 -11.29 -21.71
C LEU A 34 -0.69 -11.11 -21.11
N GLY A 35 -1.16 -9.87 -20.96
CA GLY A 35 -2.51 -9.55 -20.47
C GLY A 35 -2.62 -9.36 -18.96
N ASP A 36 -3.81 -8.96 -18.50
CA ASP A 36 -4.07 -8.56 -17.10
C ASP A 36 -4.03 -9.74 -16.10
N ASP A 37 -4.17 -10.98 -16.59
CA ASP A 37 -4.16 -12.19 -15.77
C ASP A 37 -2.80 -12.39 -15.05
N TYR A 38 -1.72 -11.86 -15.62
CA TYR A 38 -0.39 -11.95 -15.02
C TYR A 38 -0.22 -11.07 -13.78
N PHE A 39 -1.07 -10.06 -13.57
CA PHE A 39 -1.09 -9.31 -12.30
C PHE A 39 -1.59 -10.18 -11.15
N LEU A 40 -2.63 -11.00 -11.41
CA LEU A 40 -3.16 -11.95 -10.43
C LEU A 40 -2.14 -13.03 -10.11
N GLN A 41 -1.50 -13.58 -11.14
CA GLN A 41 -0.46 -14.59 -11.00
C GLN A 41 0.78 -14.08 -10.23
N ALA A 42 1.20 -12.83 -10.47
CA ALA A 42 2.29 -12.21 -9.72
C ALA A 42 1.92 -12.03 -8.24
N ALA A 43 0.70 -11.58 -7.95
CA ALA A 43 0.19 -11.45 -6.59
C ALA A 43 0.16 -12.83 -5.89
N LYS A 44 -0.39 -13.86 -6.56
CA LYS A 44 -0.44 -15.24 -6.06
C LYS A 44 0.95 -15.79 -5.76
N THR A 45 1.90 -15.58 -6.67
CA THR A 45 3.30 -16.00 -6.50
C THR A 45 3.91 -15.39 -5.23
N SER A 46 3.66 -14.10 -4.98
CA SER A 46 4.18 -13.41 -3.79
C SER A 46 3.58 -13.87 -2.45
N MET A 47 2.35 -14.42 -2.48
CA MET A 47 1.64 -14.92 -1.31
C MET A 47 1.93 -16.40 -1.04
N SER A 48 2.43 -17.15 -2.02
CA SER A 48 2.63 -18.61 -1.94
C SER A 48 3.45 -19.10 -0.74
N SER A 49 4.41 -18.30 -0.26
CA SER A 49 5.24 -18.62 0.91
C SER A 49 4.68 -18.13 2.25
N LYS A 50 3.47 -17.56 2.26
CA LYS A 50 2.85 -16.91 3.43
C LYS A 50 1.57 -17.62 3.85
N LEU A 51 1.01 -17.19 4.98
CA LEU A 51 -0.24 -17.76 5.52
C LEU A 51 -1.41 -17.72 4.52
N LEU A 52 -1.46 -16.67 3.70
CA LEU A 52 -2.46 -16.48 2.64
C LEU A 52 -2.21 -17.31 1.37
N GLY A 53 -1.12 -18.08 1.31
CA GLY A 53 -0.69 -18.82 0.11
C GLY A 53 -1.46 -20.10 -0.20
N GLY A 54 -2.36 -20.53 0.68
CA GLY A 54 -3.18 -21.73 0.51
C GLY A 54 -4.37 -21.52 -0.44
N LEU A 55 -5.51 -22.13 -0.12
CA LEU A 55 -6.74 -22.07 -0.92
C LEU A 55 -7.30 -20.65 -1.12
N GLU A 56 -6.96 -19.73 -0.22
CA GLU A 56 -7.46 -18.35 -0.22
C GLU A 56 -6.63 -17.40 -1.10
N GLY A 57 -5.49 -17.87 -1.63
CA GLY A 57 -4.53 -17.03 -2.36
C GLY A 57 -5.12 -16.40 -3.62
N ASP A 58 -6.04 -17.07 -4.31
CA ASP A 58 -6.71 -16.54 -5.50
C ASP A 58 -7.63 -15.36 -5.16
N PHE A 59 -8.36 -15.47 -4.05
CA PHE A 59 -9.25 -14.42 -3.56
C PHE A 59 -8.44 -13.17 -3.15
N PHE A 60 -7.39 -13.34 -2.35
CA PHE A 60 -6.55 -12.23 -1.93
C PHE A 60 -5.74 -11.63 -3.08
N ALA A 61 -5.35 -12.43 -4.08
CA ALA A 61 -4.68 -11.93 -5.28
C ALA A 61 -5.59 -10.98 -6.08
N GLN A 62 -6.87 -11.34 -6.29
CA GLN A 62 -7.86 -10.46 -6.91
C GLN A 62 -8.06 -9.19 -6.10
N LEU A 63 -8.26 -9.34 -4.79
CA LEU A 63 -8.43 -8.23 -3.87
C LEU A 63 -7.25 -7.24 -3.93
N ALA A 64 -6.01 -7.75 -3.97
CA ALA A 64 -4.80 -6.93 -4.06
C ALA A 64 -4.72 -6.18 -5.40
N VAL A 65 -5.03 -6.84 -6.52
CA VAL A 65 -4.99 -6.21 -7.84
C VAL A 65 -6.04 -5.11 -7.95
N ASP A 66 -7.28 -5.38 -7.52
CA ASP A 66 -8.37 -4.41 -7.54
C ASP A 66 -8.07 -3.21 -6.63
N ALA A 67 -7.51 -3.45 -5.45
CA ALA A 67 -7.11 -2.39 -4.53
C ALA A 67 -6.02 -1.50 -5.14
N VAL A 68 -4.98 -2.04 -5.77
CA VAL A 68 -3.92 -1.24 -6.39
C VAL A 68 -4.43 -0.47 -7.61
N LYS A 69 -5.28 -1.09 -8.45
CA LYS A 69 -5.89 -0.42 -9.60
C LYS A 69 -6.78 0.75 -9.16
N SER A 70 -7.51 0.60 -8.05
CA SER A 70 -8.40 1.66 -7.55
C SER A 70 -7.68 2.96 -7.15
N VAL A 71 -6.43 2.87 -6.68
CA VAL A 71 -5.65 4.02 -6.17
C VAL A 71 -4.74 4.65 -7.23
N GLU A 72 -5.01 4.41 -8.51
CA GLU A 72 -4.23 4.97 -9.59
C GLU A 72 -4.21 6.51 -9.53
N THR A 73 -3.00 7.09 -9.54
CA THR A 73 -2.82 8.54 -9.56
C THR A 73 -1.81 8.92 -10.63
N GLN A 74 -2.13 9.94 -11.43
CA GLN A 74 -1.16 10.55 -12.33
C GLN A 74 -0.23 11.47 -11.54
N GLY A 75 1.07 11.20 -11.59
CA GLY A 75 2.06 12.13 -11.04
C GLY A 75 2.18 13.40 -11.89
N SER A 76 2.82 14.43 -11.34
CA SER A 76 3.19 15.67 -12.06
C SER A 76 3.91 15.42 -13.39
N ASP A 77 4.63 14.30 -13.47
CA ASP A 77 5.47 13.91 -14.60
C ASP A 77 4.70 13.17 -15.70
N GLY A 78 3.37 13.05 -15.58
CA GLY A 78 2.51 12.27 -16.49
C GLY A 78 2.66 10.74 -16.37
N LYS A 79 3.53 10.26 -15.47
CA LYS A 79 3.69 8.83 -15.17
C LYS A 79 2.64 8.38 -14.17
N LEU A 80 2.02 7.23 -14.44
CA LEU A 80 1.13 6.55 -13.52
C LEU A 80 1.90 6.10 -12.28
N ARG A 81 1.38 6.45 -11.10
CA ARG A 81 1.93 6.04 -9.80
C ARG A 81 0.81 5.45 -8.96
N TYR A 82 1.15 4.41 -8.21
CA TYR A 82 0.22 3.74 -7.32
C TYR A 82 0.69 3.95 -5.86
N PRO A 83 0.17 4.95 -5.14
CA PRO A 83 0.51 5.18 -3.74
C PRO A 83 -0.12 4.10 -2.85
N LEU A 84 0.70 3.20 -2.29
CA LEU A 84 0.24 2.22 -1.30
C LEU A 84 -0.28 2.88 -0.01
N SER A 85 0.19 4.11 0.27
CA SER A 85 -0.31 4.89 1.40
C SER A 85 -1.77 5.32 1.25
N ALA A 86 -2.35 5.23 0.05
CA ALA A 86 -3.77 5.47 -0.17
C ALA A 86 -4.65 4.25 0.12
N ILE A 87 -4.07 3.04 0.19
CA ILE A 87 -4.80 1.83 0.56
C ILE A 87 -4.80 1.76 2.09
N HIS A 88 -5.97 1.82 2.69
CA HIS A 88 -6.16 1.66 4.12
C HIS A 88 -6.50 0.20 4.42
N ILE A 89 -5.84 -0.41 5.40
CA ILE A 89 -6.10 -1.79 5.80
C ILE A 89 -6.65 -1.76 7.23
N LEU A 90 -7.90 -2.18 7.39
CA LEU A 90 -8.56 -2.33 8.67
C LEU A 90 -8.59 -3.80 9.07
N LYS A 91 -8.27 -4.07 10.33
CA LYS A 91 -8.25 -5.41 10.91
C LYS A 91 -9.41 -5.54 11.87
N ALA A 92 -10.23 -6.56 11.70
CA ALA A 92 -11.29 -6.87 12.65
C ALA A 92 -11.38 -8.38 12.83
N HIS A 93 -11.22 -8.86 14.07
CA HIS A 93 -11.30 -10.28 14.39
C HIS A 93 -12.73 -10.83 14.26
N GLY A 94 -12.80 -12.12 13.94
CA GLY A 94 -14.05 -12.85 13.69
C GLY A 94 -14.30 -13.11 12.20
N GLN A 95 -15.26 -14.01 11.95
CA GLN A 95 -15.59 -14.57 10.63
C GLN A 95 -14.41 -15.31 9.96
N SER A 96 -14.65 -15.83 8.75
CA SER A 96 -13.63 -16.45 7.92
C SER A 96 -12.76 -15.40 7.22
N ALA A 97 -11.52 -15.75 6.86
CA ALA A 97 -10.63 -14.88 6.10
C ALA A 97 -11.20 -14.53 4.71
N LEU A 98 -11.96 -15.45 4.10
CA LEU A 98 -12.68 -15.22 2.83
C LEU A 98 -13.80 -14.18 2.93
N GLU A 99 -14.25 -13.82 4.14
CA GLU A 99 -15.24 -12.75 4.34
C GLU A 99 -14.58 -11.36 4.41
N SER A 100 -13.26 -11.28 4.21
CA SER A 100 -12.56 -10.01 4.00
C SER A 100 -13.12 -9.29 2.78
N LYS A 101 -13.26 -7.96 2.84
CA LYS A 101 -13.91 -7.19 1.77
C LYS A 101 -13.04 -6.04 1.31
N LEU A 102 -12.99 -5.84 0.00
CA LEU A 102 -12.56 -4.58 -0.60
C LEU A 102 -13.75 -3.64 -0.67
N LEU A 103 -13.60 -2.46 -0.10
CA LEU A 103 -14.52 -1.36 -0.30
C LEU A 103 -14.06 -0.57 -1.50
N ALA A 104 -14.35 -1.10 -2.69
CA ALA A 104 -14.05 -0.43 -3.94
C ALA A 104 -14.85 0.87 -4.02
N GLY A 105 -14.15 1.99 -4.15
CA GLY A 105 -14.77 3.31 -4.15
C GLY A 105 -15.28 3.81 -2.80
N GLY A 106 -15.03 3.07 -1.72
CA GLY A 106 -15.40 3.43 -0.36
C GLY A 106 -14.18 3.53 0.56
N PHE A 107 -14.30 4.38 1.57
CA PHE A 107 -13.33 4.46 2.66
C PHE A 107 -13.97 3.93 3.94
N ALA A 108 -13.21 3.29 4.80
CA ALA A 108 -13.68 2.98 6.14
C ALA A 108 -12.69 3.42 7.19
N LEU A 109 -13.25 3.87 8.33
CA LEU A 109 -12.51 4.45 9.43
C LEU A 109 -12.90 3.73 10.71
N SER A 110 -11.89 3.32 11.50
CA SER A 110 -12.07 2.68 12.80
C SER A 110 -12.42 3.72 13.87
N ALA A 111 -13.55 4.39 13.71
CA ALA A 111 -14.12 5.28 14.71
C ALA A 111 -15.62 5.00 14.81
N ALA A 112 -16.16 5.28 16.00
CA ALA A 112 -17.58 5.30 16.27
C ALA A 112 -18.10 6.74 16.25
N ARG A 113 -19.43 6.87 16.16
CA ARG A 113 -20.11 8.15 16.37
C ARG A 113 -19.78 8.75 17.75
N ALA A 114 -19.68 10.07 17.80
CA ALA A 114 -19.30 10.78 19.03
C ALA A 114 -20.40 10.78 20.10
N ALA A 115 -21.68 10.70 19.70
CA ALA A 115 -22.82 10.60 20.60
C ALA A 115 -23.87 9.60 20.07
N GLN A 116 -24.53 8.85 20.96
CA GLN A 116 -25.52 7.84 20.58
C GLN A 116 -26.82 8.42 19.97
N GLY A 117 -27.12 9.70 20.25
CA GLY A 117 -28.26 10.39 19.65
C GLY A 117 -28.07 10.77 18.18
N MET A 118 -26.89 10.53 17.61
CA MET A 118 -26.61 10.78 16.20
C MET A 118 -27.16 9.65 15.31
N PRO A 119 -27.56 9.95 14.06
CA PRO A 119 -28.02 8.94 13.11
C PRO A 119 -26.92 7.92 12.82
N THR A 120 -27.28 6.64 12.73
CA THR A 120 -26.33 5.55 12.38
C THR A 120 -26.07 5.47 10.88
N VAL A 121 -27.02 5.92 10.08
CA VAL A 121 -26.93 5.95 8.61
C VAL A 121 -27.31 7.35 8.15
N VAL A 122 -26.45 7.94 7.33
CA VAL A 122 -26.63 9.24 6.70
C VAL A 122 -26.58 9.03 5.20
N GLU A 123 -27.72 9.18 4.55
CA GLU A 123 -27.88 9.10 3.10
C GLU A 123 -28.23 10.48 2.50
N GLY A 124 -27.95 10.64 1.21
CA GLY A 124 -28.52 11.73 0.41
C GLY A 124 -30.04 11.69 0.44
N ALA A 125 -30.72 12.84 0.49
CA ALA A 125 -32.19 12.83 0.47
C ALA A 125 -32.74 12.34 -0.89
N THR A 126 -31.91 12.39 -1.95
CA THR A 126 -32.16 11.80 -3.27
C THR A 126 -30.91 11.05 -3.76
N PRO A 127 -31.03 10.13 -4.75
CA PRO A 127 -29.89 9.41 -5.32
C PRO A 127 -28.80 10.31 -5.93
N GLU A 128 -29.16 11.54 -6.28
CA GLU A 128 -28.30 12.56 -6.88
C GLU A 128 -27.71 13.54 -5.85
N GLU A 129 -28.24 13.57 -4.62
CA GLU A 129 -27.76 14.48 -3.58
C GLU A 129 -26.63 13.81 -2.79
N HIS A 130 -25.41 14.30 -2.96
CA HIS A 130 -24.26 13.80 -2.23
C HIS A 130 -24.21 14.31 -0.80
N VAL A 131 -23.91 13.41 0.14
CA VAL A 131 -23.63 13.73 1.53
C VAL A 131 -22.32 14.51 1.59
N LYS A 132 -22.39 15.74 2.11
CA LYS A 132 -21.23 16.61 2.32
C LYS A 132 -20.50 16.22 3.60
N ILE A 133 -19.20 16.00 3.49
CA ILE A 133 -18.29 15.64 4.58
C ILE A 133 -17.35 16.81 4.85
N CYS A 134 -17.27 17.23 6.11
CA CYS A 134 -16.31 18.21 6.58
C CYS A 134 -15.18 17.51 7.35
N LEU A 135 -13.94 17.74 6.93
CA LEU A 135 -12.73 17.17 7.54
C LEU A 135 -11.98 18.28 8.29
N LEU A 136 -11.87 18.15 9.61
CA LEU A 136 -11.32 19.18 10.49
C LEU A 136 -10.05 18.72 11.19
N ASP A 137 -9.05 19.59 11.27
CA ASP A 137 -7.85 19.43 12.11
C ASP A 137 -7.85 20.39 13.31
N MET A 138 -9.05 20.73 13.78
CA MET A 138 -9.28 21.59 14.94
C MET A 138 -10.15 20.90 15.99
N ASN A 139 -9.95 21.28 17.25
CA ASN A 139 -10.75 20.78 18.35
C ASN A 139 -12.03 21.60 18.49
N LEU A 140 -13.15 20.91 18.70
CA LEU A 140 -14.44 21.53 18.98
C LEU A 140 -14.72 21.40 20.47
N GLN A 141 -13.96 22.19 21.23
CA GLN A 141 -14.00 22.23 22.69
C GLN A 141 -14.28 23.65 23.16
N ARG A 142 -14.58 23.79 24.45
CA ARG A 142 -14.67 25.13 25.06
C ARG A 142 -13.38 25.89 24.81
N HIS A 143 -13.51 27.06 24.20
CA HIS A 143 -12.36 27.87 23.83
C HIS A 143 -11.57 28.27 25.09
N ARG A 144 -10.26 28.01 25.09
CA ARG A 144 -9.35 28.45 26.14
C ARG A 144 -8.48 29.57 25.60
N MET A 145 -8.28 30.60 26.41
CA MET A 145 -7.38 31.69 26.06
C MET A 145 -5.95 31.17 25.88
N GLY A 146 -5.20 31.81 24.98
CA GLY A 146 -3.80 31.46 24.72
C GLY A 146 -2.91 31.64 25.96
N MET A 147 -1.79 30.93 25.97
CA MET A 147 -0.79 31.08 27.04
C MET A 147 -0.30 32.54 27.11
N GLY A 148 -0.30 33.11 28.31
CA GLY A 148 0.11 34.50 28.55
C GLY A 148 -1.05 35.49 28.73
N VAL A 149 -2.29 35.08 28.49
CA VAL A 149 -3.48 35.90 28.80
C VAL A 149 -3.97 35.59 30.22
N THR A 150 -3.95 36.58 31.10
CA THR A 150 -4.52 36.48 32.45
C THR A 150 -5.81 37.29 32.53
N LEU A 151 -6.91 36.62 32.87
CA LEU A 151 -8.20 37.28 33.07
C LEU A 151 -8.25 37.82 34.50
N GLN A 152 -8.12 39.14 34.65
CA GLN A 152 -8.38 39.83 35.91
C GLN A 152 -9.82 40.33 35.93
N VAL A 153 -10.63 39.74 36.79
CA VAL A 153 -12.05 40.08 36.90
C VAL A 153 -12.31 40.71 38.27
N THR A 154 -12.78 41.96 38.27
CA THR A 154 -13.14 42.72 39.48
C THR A 154 -14.60 42.60 39.86
N ASP A 155 -15.50 42.34 38.90
CA ASP A 155 -16.95 42.21 39.10
C ASP A 155 -17.42 40.75 38.93
N PRO A 156 -18.13 40.15 39.90
CA PRO A 156 -18.68 38.80 39.76
C PRO A 156 -19.60 38.59 38.55
N GLN A 157 -20.31 39.62 38.05
CA GLN A 157 -21.20 39.45 36.89
C GLN A 157 -20.44 39.21 35.58
N GLU A 158 -19.24 39.78 35.44
CA GLU A 158 -18.41 39.61 34.25
C GLU A 158 -17.86 38.18 34.14
N VAL A 159 -17.69 37.48 35.27
CA VAL A 159 -17.28 36.07 35.28
C VAL A 159 -18.28 35.20 34.52
N GLU A 160 -19.59 35.46 34.66
CA GLU A 160 -20.61 34.72 33.92
C GLU A 160 -20.61 35.05 32.43
N ARG A 161 -20.40 36.32 32.07
CA ARG A 161 -20.33 36.74 30.66
C ARG A 161 -19.14 36.13 29.95
N ILE A 162 -17.97 36.08 30.60
CA ILE A 162 -16.77 35.43 30.07
C ILE A 162 -17.05 33.94 29.82
N LYS A 163 -17.62 33.23 30.81
CA LYS A 163 -17.97 31.81 30.67
C LYS A 163 -18.95 31.57 29.51
N LYS A 164 -19.94 32.45 29.33
CA LYS A 164 -20.90 32.37 28.20
C LYS A 164 -20.20 32.63 26.87
N ARG A 165 -19.37 33.68 26.78
CA ARG A 165 -18.65 34.02 25.55
C ARG A 165 -17.71 32.90 25.09
N GLU A 166 -17.04 32.22 26.01
CA GLU A 166 -16.20 31.05 25.68
C GLU A 166 -16.99 29.90 25.03
N LEU A 167 -18.26 29.73 25.40
CA LEU A 167 -19.16 28.75 24.79
C LEU A 167 -19.72 29.28 23.47
N ASP A 168 -20.09 30.57 23.42
CA ASP A 168 -20.65 31.21 22.24
C ASP A 168 -19.67 31.21 21.07
N ILE A 169 -18.37 31.43 21.30
CA ILE A 169 -17.33 31.33 20.26
C ILE A 169 -17.33 29.94 19.63
N THR A 170 -17.40 28.87 20.43
CA THR A 170 -17.42 27.50 19.89
C THR A 170 -18.74 27.21 19.17
N LYS A 171 -19.85 27.77 19.67
CA LYS A 171 -21.18 27.66 19.03
C LYS A 171 -21.22 28.36 17.67
N GLU A 172 -20.68 29.56 17.55
CA GLU A 172 -20.56 30.33 16.30
C GLU A 172 -19.83 29.48 15.23
N LYS A 173 -18.71 28.86 15.59
CA LYS A 173 -17.95 27.96 14.70
C LYS A 173 -18.74 26.74 14.24
N ILE A 174 -19.48 26.11 15.14
CA ILE A 174 -20.33 24.95 14.80
C ILE A 174 -21.46 25.37 13.88
N GLN A 175 -22.06 26.53 14.11
CA GLN A 175 -23.12 27.07 13.25
C GLN A 175 -22.59 27.37 11.85
N LEU A 176 -21.38 27.89 11.71
CA LEU A 176 -20.73 28.06 10.40
C LEU A 176 -20.56 26.72 9.68
N ILE A 177 -20.07 25.69 10.38
CA ILE A 177 -19.92 24.34 9.81
C ILE A 177 -21.28 23.78 9.37
N LEU A 178 -22.32 23.90 10.20
CA LEU A 178 -23.66 23.41 9.88
C LEU A 178 -24.31 24.21 8.74
N ALA A 179 -24.04 25.52 8.63
CA ALA A 179 -24.55 26.38 7.56
C ALA A 179 -24.06 25.96 6.17
N THR A 180 -22.90 25.30 6.07
CA THR A 180 -22.40 24.73 4.80
C THR A 180 -23.24 23.55 4.30
N GLY A 181 -24.10 22.98 5.15
CA GLY A 181 -24.86 21.76 4.88
C GLY A 181 -24.07 20.48 5.05
N ALA A 182 -22.94 20.51 5.77
CA ALA A 182 -22.17 19.32 6.12
C ALA A 182 -23.00 18.40 7.03
N LYS A 183 -23.35 17.21 6.53
CA LYS A 183 -24.07 16.18 7.30
C LYS A 183 -23.11 15.28 8.09
N VAL A 184 -21.84 15.21 7.69
CA VAL A 184 -20.82 14.41 8.36
C VAL A 184 -19.62 15.28 8.71
N VAL A 185 -19.20 15.27 9.97
CA VAL A 185 -18.07 16.07 10.47
C VAL A 185 -17.06 15.17 11.18
N LEU A 186 -15.83 15.15 10.69
CA LEU A 186 -14.76 14.37 11.28
C LEU A 186 -13.68 15.31 11.80
N THR A 187 -13.24 15.11 13.04
CA THR A 187 -12.13 15.87 13.62
C THR A 187 -10.98 14.97 14.06
N THR A 188 -9.74 15.42 13.84
CA THR A 188 -8.54 14.80 14.39
C THR A 188 -8.45 14.93 15.90
N LYS A 189 -9.09 15.96 16.49
CA LYS A 189 -8.99 16.30 17.90
C LYS A 189 -10.28 15.92 18.65
N GLY A 190 -10.37 16.33 19.91
CA GLY A 190 -11.55 16.09 20.75
C GLY A 190 -12.74 16.99 20.38
N MET A 191 -13.93 16.49 20.72
CA MET A 191 -15.17 17.26 20.77
C MET A 191 -15.74 17.20 22.19
N ASP A 192 -16.16 18.35 22.73
CA ASP A 192 -16.82 18.44 24.03
C ASP A 192 -18.33 18.16 23.92
N ASP A 193 -18.94 17.67 24.99
CA ASP A 193 -20.35 17.23 25.00
C ASP A 193 -21.34 18.35 24.68
N VAL A 194 -21.03 19.60 25.08
CA VAL A 194 -21.85 20.77 24.73
C VAL A 194 -21.90 20.99 23.22
N CYS A 195 -20.80 20.72 22.53
CA CYS A 195 -20.71 20.83 21.07
C CYS A 195 -21.51 19.72 20.38
N LEU A 196 -21.42 18.50 20.92
CA LEU A 196 -22.13 17.33 20.40
C LEU A 196 -23.64 17.54 20.39
N LYS A 197 -24.20 18.25 21.37
CA LYS A 197 -25.63 18.58 21.42
C LYS A 197 -26.09 19.32 20.15
N TYR A 198 -25.34 20.32 19.69
CA TYR A 198 -25.71 21.09 18.50
C TYR A 198 -25.69 20.23 17.22
N PHE A 199 -24.76 19.29 17.11
CA PHE A 199 -24.71 18.36 15.99
C PHE A 199 -25.84 17.34 16.02
N VAL A 200 -26.24 16.86 17.21
CA VAL A 200 -27.39 15.97 17.38
C VAL A 200 -28.69 16.66 17.00
N GLU A 201 -28.89 17.91 17.44
CA GLU A 201 -30.07 18.71 17.08
C GLU A 201 -30.16 18.99 15.57
N ALA A 202 -29.01 19.16 14.90
CA ALA A 202 -28.93 19.32 13.45
C ALA A 202 -29.01 18.00 12.67
N GLY A 203 -28.99 16.85 13.34
CA GLY A 203 -28.99 15.52 12.70
C GLY A 203 -27.69 15.18 11.95
N ALA A 204 -26.56 15.79 12.33
CA ALA A 204 -25.26 15.53 11.73
C ALA A 204 -24.52 14.38 12.45
N LEU A 205 -23.83 13.53 11.67
CA LEU A 205 -22.95 12.50 12.19
C LEU A 205 -21.58 13.10 12.47
N CYS A 206 -21.04 12.89 13.68
CA CYS A 206 -19.70 13.33 14.01
C CYS A 206 -18.82 12.19 14.54
N ALA A 207 -17.54 12.22 14.16
CA ALA A 207 -16.52 11.39 14.79
C ALA A 207 -15.38 12.27 15.33
N ARG A 208 -14.87 11.90 16.50
CA ARG A 208 -13.80 12.61 17.20
C ARG A 208 -12.54 11.76 17.26
N ARG A 209 -11.38 12.42 17.37
CA ARG A 209 -10.06 11.76 17.49
C ARG A 209 -9.75 10.78 16.35
N CYS A 210 -10.02 11.19 15.11
CA CYS A 210 -9.63 10.41 13.95
C CYS A 210 -8.12 10.57 13.69
N ASN A 211 -7.45 9.53 13.19
CA ASN A 211 -6.05 9.66 12.77
C ASN A 211 -5.94 10.64 11.62
N ARG A 212 -4.94 11.53 11.67
CA ARG A 212 -4.69 12.52 10.62
C ARG A 212 -4.42 11.86 9.26
N ASP A 213 -3.67 10.76 9.25
CA ASP A 213 -3.34 10.04 8.02
C ASP A 213 -4.59 9.43 7.36
N ASP A 214 -5.54 8.95 8.16
CA ASP A 214 -6.81 8.40 7.67
C ASP A 214 -7.72 9.51 7.12
N LEU A 215 -7.74 10.68 7.76
CA LEU A 215 -8.44 11.85 7.20
C LEU A 215 -7.79 12.34 5.91
N GLN A 216 -6.46 12.22 5.75
CA GLN A 216 -5.80 12.57 4.48
C GLN A 216 -6.17 11.61 3.36
N ARG A 217 -6.28 10.31 3.66
CA ARG A 217 -6.78 9.30 2.71
C ARG A 217 -8.24 9.56 2.35
N LEU A 218 -9.07 9.83 3.35
CA LEU A 218 -10.48 10.16 3.15
C LEU A 218 -10.65 11.45 2.34
N ALA A 219 -9.87 12.50 2.63
CA ALA A 219 -9.83 13.73 1.84
C ALA A 219 -9.56 13.46 0.36
N LYS A 220 -8.58 12.59 0.06
CA LYS A 220 -8.32 12.14 -1.31
C LYS A 220 -9.43 11.26 -1.88
N ALA A 221 -10.14 10.49 -1.07
CA ALA A 221 -11.26 9.66 -1.52
C ALA A 221 -12.50 10.48 -1.84
N THR A 222 -12.76 11.54 -1.07
CA THR A 222 -13.98 12.37 -1.12
C THR A 222 -13.79 13.68 -1.87
N GLY A 223 -12.55 14.05 -2.19
CA GLY A 223 -12.20 15.29 -2.90
C GLY A 223 -12.23 16.53 -2.00
N GLY A 224 -12.39 16.32 -0.70
CA GLY A 224 -12.38 17.39 0.29
C GLY A 224 -10.96 17.74 0.72
N SER A 225 -10.81 18.86 1.43
CA SER A 225 -9.55 19.23 2.06
C SER A 225 -9.66 19.19 3.58
N ILE A 226 -8.54 18.98 4.26
CA ILE A 226 -8.49 19.03 5.72
C ILE A 226 -8.40 20.50 6.13
N ILE A 227 -9.43 20.98 6.81
CA ILE A 227 -9.53 22.35 7.28
C ILE A 227 -8.81 22.46 8.63
N THR A 228 -7.69 23.18 8.64
CA THR A 228 -6.90 23.43 9.87
C THR A 228 -7.44 24.62 10.67
N THR A 229 -7.95 25.63 9.98
CA THR A 229 -8.46 26.89 10.53
C THR A 229 -9.68 27.33 9.72
N LEU A 230 -10.67 27.95 10.37
CA LEU A 230 -11.87 28.50 9.71
C LEU A 230 -11.65 29.91 9.15
N ALA A 231 -10.41 30.43 9.22
CA ALA A 231 -10.10 31.77 8.78
C ALA A 231 -9.84 31.79 7.27
N ASP A 232 -10.44 32.77 6.60
CA ASP A 232 -10.22 33.08 5.21
C ASP A 232 -9.04 34.07 5.04
N LEU A 233 -8.59 34.27 3.80
CA LEU A 233 -7.56 35.24 3.41
C LEU A 233 -7.90 36.68 3.80
N GLU A 234 -9.19 36.99 3.88
CA GLU A 234 -9.71 38.33 4.25
C GLU A 234 -9.80 38.53 5.77
N GLY A 235 -9.55 37.47 6.56
CA GLY A 235 -9.60 37.52 8.03
C GLY A 235 -10.96 37.22 8.64
N ASP A 236 -11.98 36.97 7.81
CA ASP A 236 -13.31 36.52 8.24
C ASP A 236 -13.35 34.99 8.44
N GLU A 237 -14.32 34.51 9.23
CA GLU A 237 -14.54 33.07 9.42
C GLU A 237 -15.52 32.52 8.36
N SER A 238 -15.01 31.84 7.33
CA SER A 238 -15.81 31.27 6.24
C SER A 238 -15.33 29.84 5.90
N ILE A 239 -16.22 29.03 5.32
CA ILE A 239 -15.90 27.71 4.79
C ILE A 239 -16.43 27.64 3.37
N ASP A 240 -15.53 27.47 2.41
CA ASP A 240 -15.89 27.32 1.00
C ASP A 240 -16.49 25.94 0.76
N VAL A 241 -17.80 25.92 0.49
CA VAL A 241 -18.60 24.70 0.32
C VAL A 241 -18.10 23.84 -0.84
N GLU A 242 -17.64 24.45 -1.94
CA GLU A 242 -17.29 23.73 -3.17
C GLU A 242 -15.87 23.15 -3.17
N THR A 243 -14.92 23.77 -2.48
CA THR A 243 -13.50 23.37 -2.51
C THR A 243 -13.09 22.59 -1.26
N GLN A 244 -13.73 22.84 -0.11
CA GLN A 244 -13.28 22.29 1.17
C GLN A 244 -14.04 21.04 1.59
N LEU A 245 -15.31 20.90 1.19
CA LEU A 245 -16.13 19.75 1.57
C LEU A 245 -15.93 18.57 0.63
N GLY A 246 -15.85 17.37 1.23
CA GLY A 246 -15.87 16.12 0.50
C GLY A 246 -17.30 15.68 0.16
N THR A 247 -17.45 14.88 -0.89
CA THR A 247 -18.73 14.31 -1.28
C THR A 247 -18.71 12.78 -1.26
N CYS A 248 -19.79 12.20 -0.73
CA CYS A 248 -20.03 10.75 -0.76
C CYS A 248 -21.52 10.45 -0.95
N GLN A 249 -21.86 9.22 -1.31
CA GLN A 249 -23.26 8.83 -1.49
C GLN A 249 -23.95 8.53 -0.15
N ALA A 250 -23.27 7.76 0.71
CA ALA A 250 -23.80 7.36 2.01
C ALA A 250 -22.67 7.16 3.02
N VAL A 251 -22.97 7.46 4.28
CA VAL A 251 -22.11 7.13 5.42
C VAL A 251 -22.90 6.30 6.41
N GLN A 252 -22.39 5.13 6.75
CA GLN A 252 -23.04 4.22 7.67
C GLN A 252 -22.08 3.73 8.75
N GLU A 253 -22.59 3.63 9.96
CA GLU A 253 -21.91 2.96 11.07
C GLU A 253 -22.24 1.47 11.03
N ILE A 254 -21.23 0.65 10.77
CA ILE A 254 -21.36 -0.81 10.82
C ILE A 254 -20.62 -1.32 12.04
N ARG A 255 -21.25 -2.25 12.74
CA ARG A 255 -20.58 -3.05 13.75
C ARG A 255 -19.91 -4.26 13.10
N VAL A 256 -18.60 -4.34 13.19
CA VAL A 256 -17.80 -5.46 12.66
C VAL A 256 -17.07 -6.12 13.83
N GLY A 257 -17.52 -7.32 14.21
CA GLY A 257 -17.06 -7.99 15.42
C GLY A 257 -17.46 -7.19 16.67
N ASP A 258 -16.47 -6.85 17.49
CA ASP A 258 -16.67 -6.10 18.73
C ASP A 258 -16.57 -4.57 18.55
N GLY A 259 -16.03 -4.11 17.41
CA GLY A 259 -15.83 -2.69 17.11
C GLY A 259 -16.93 -2.10 16.22
N GLU A 260 -17.13 -0.79 16.35
CA GLU A 260 -17.93 0.03 15.43
C GLU A 260 -16.99 0.76 14.46
N MET A 261 -17.37 0.81 13.19
CA MET A 261 -16.61 1.48 12.14
C MET A 261 -17.53 2.30 11.24
N LEU A 262 -17.04 3.47 10.83
CA LEU A 262 -17.71 4.33 9.86
C LEU A 262 -17.29 3.93 8.46
N GLN A 263 -18.26 3.55 7.64
CA GLN A 263 -18.08 3.22 6.24
C GLN A 263 -18.65 4.33 5.37
N PHE A 264 -17.82 4.83 4.46
CA PHE A 264 -18.16 5.81 3.44
C PHE A 264 -18.31 5.07 2.12
N LEU A 265 -19.50 5.10 1.53
CA LEU A 265 -19.82 4.44 0.27
C LEU A 265 -19.79 5.42 -0.89
N ASN A 266 -19.19 5.00 -2.00
CA ASN A 266 -19.14 5.72 -3.28
C ASN A 266 -18.75 7.19 -3.12
N CYS A 267 -17.52 7.42 -2.64
CA CYS A 267 -16.95 8.76 -2.58
C CYS A 267 -16.67 9.28 -4.00
N GLN A 268 -16.85 10.58 -4.28
CA GLN A 268 -16.63 11.12 -5.64
C GLN A 268 -15.29 11.83 -5.83
N GLY A 269 -14.38 11.70 -4.86
CA GLY A 269 -13.11 12.41 -4.81
C GLY A 269 -12.02 11.90 -5.73
N GLY A 270 -12.38 11.26 -6.83
CA GLY A 270 -11.47 10.53 -7.70
C GLY A 270 -11.46 10.99 -9.15
N LYS A 271 -12.01 12.16 -9.47
CA LYS A 271 -11.98 12.65 -10.86
C LYS A 271 -10.56 13.04 -11.28
N THR A 272 -9.72 12.06 -11.60
CA THR A 272 -8.72 12.25 -12.65
C THR A 272 -9.51 12.58 -13.92
N ARG A 273 -9.19 13.72 -14.53
CA ARG A 273 -9.93 14.46 -15.57
C ARG A 273 -10.25 13.71 -16.90
N SER A 274 -10.22 12.38 -16.98
CA SER A 274 -10.49 11.64 -18.23
C SER A 274 -11.98 11.42 -18.53
N ASP A 275 -12.88 11.47 -17.55
CA ASP A 275 -14.23 10.93 -17.74
C ASP A 275 -15.28 11.99 -18.14
N ALA A 276 -14.84 13.16 -18.61
CA ALA A 276 -15.75 14.17 -19.14
C ALA A 276 -16.34 13.81 -20.52
N ASN A 277 -15.81 12.78 -21.19
CA ASN A 277 -16.23 12.35 -22.53
C ASN A 277 -16.42 10.83 -22.60
N GLU A 278 -17.39 10.24 -21.90
CA GLU A 278 -18.06 9.01 -22.38
C GLU A 278 -19.34 8.73 -21.59
N SER A 279 -20.43 9.32 -22.07
CA SER A 279 -21.80 8.98 -21.70
C SER A 279 -22.27 7.80 -22.55
N THR A 280 -21.83 6.57 -22.29
CA THR A 280 -22.50 5.35 -22.79
C THR A 280 -21.91 4.08 -22.19
N SER A 281 -22.43 3.65 -21.03
CA SER A 281 -22.83 2.26 -20.75
C SER A 281 -23.10 2.11 -19.25
N ALA A 282 -24.39 2.17 -18.92
CA ALA A 282 -24.89 1.66 -17.66
C ALA A 282 -24.65 0.14 -17.63
N SER A 283 -24.16 -0.36 -16.50
CA SER A 283 -23.74 -1.74 -16.20
C SER A 283 -22.28 -2.07 -16.53
N THR A 284 -21.51 -2.31 -15.46
CA THR A 284 -20.11 -2.81 -15.46
C THR A 284 -18.99 -1.75 -15.52
N SER A 285 -19.05 -0.72 -14.66
CA SER A 285 -17.81 -0.10 -14.15
C SER A 285 -18.04 0.52 -12.77
N ALA A 286 -17.79 -0.27 -11.73
CA ALA A 286 -17.73 0.19 -10.33
C ALA A 286 -16.27 0.45 -9.87
N ASN A 287 -15.31 0.45 -10.80
CA ASN A 287 -13.86 0.40 -10.52
C ASN A 287 -13.09 1.64 -11.02
N THR A 288 -13.77 2.76 -11.29
CA THR A 288 -13.09 3.98 -11.74
C THR A 288 -12.63 4.84 -10.56
N GLY A 289 -11.37 4.64 -10.16
CA GLY A 289 -10.45 5.70 -9.72
C GLY A 289 -10.77 6.56 -8.50
N ASN A 290 -11.42 6.06 -7.44
CA ASN A 290 -11.49 6.81 -6.18
C ASN A 290 -10.12 6.80 -5.51
N GLY A 291 -9.48 7.96 -5.32
CA GLY A 291 -8.08 8.11 -4.91
C GLY A 291 -7.63 7.46 -3.58
N ALA A 292 -8.51 6.73 -2.90
CA ALA A 292 -8.20 5.82 -1.80
C ALA A 292 -9.21 4.64 -1.77
N SER A 293 -8.75 3.49 -1.28
CA SER A 293 -9.58 2.30 -1.06
C SER A 293 -9.30 1.71 0.32
N THR A 294 -10.29 1.01 0.88
CA THR A 294 -10.11 0.32 2.17
C THR A 294 -10.33 -1.18 2.03
N ILE A 295 -9.40 -1.95 2.60
CA ILE A 295 -9.48 -3.40 2.72
C ILE A 295 -9.83 -3.73 4.17
N LEU A 296 -10.94 -4.42 4.38
CA LEU A 296 -11.30 -4.96 5.68
C LEU A 296 -10.85 -6.42 5.75
N LEU A 297 -9.84 -6.69 6.58
CA LEU A 297 -9.34 -8.03 6.87
C LEU A 297 -10.11 -8.65 8.04
N ARG A 298 -10.60 -9.86 7.79
CA ARG A 298 -11.27 -10.74 8.76
C ARG A 298 -10.40 -11.95 9.03
N GLY A 299 -10.46 -12.50 10.23
CA GLY A 299 -9.56 -13.57 10.65
C GLY A 299 -9.81 -13.99 12.09
N ALA A 300 -9.27 -15.15 12.47
CA ALA A 300 -9.56 -15.75 13.77
C ALA A 300 -9.03 -14.91 14.94
N ASN A 301 -7.75 -14.52 14.89
CA ASN A 301 -7.03 -13.85 15.98
C ASN A 301 -6.23 -12.65 15.45
N GLU A 302 -5.88 -11.71 16.33
CA GLU A 302 -5.08 -10.52 15.98
C GLU A 302 -3.72 -10.88 15.37
N TYR A 303 -3.01 -11.89 15.91
CA TYR A 303 -1.74 -12.36 15.35
C TYR A 303 -1.87 -12.86 13.91
N MET A 304 -2.99 -13.49 13.58
CA MET A 304 -3.28 -13.93 12.22
C MET A 304 -3.51 -12.72 11.32
N LEU A 305 -4.28 -11.74 11.78
CA LEU A 305 -4.56 -10.50 11.05
C LEU A 305 -3.30 -9.67 10.80
N ASP A 306 -2.37 -9.63 11.74
CA ASP A 306 -1.08 -8.96 11.57
C ASP A 306 -0.22 -9.62 10.50
N GLU A 307 -0.17 -10.95 10.48
CA GLU A 307 0.53 -11.68 9.42
C GLU A 307 -0.18 -11.56 8.07
N MET A 308 -1.52 -11.54 8.05
CA MET A 308 -2.31 -11.30 6.83
C MET A 308 -2.05 -9.90 6.26
N ASP A 309 -2.04 -8.86 7.10
CA ASP A 309 -1.73 -7.49 6.70
C ASP A 309 -0.32 -7.40 6.10
N ARG A 310 0.68 -7.99 6.76
CA ARG A 310 2.04 -8.08 6.23
C ARG A 310 2.10 -8.83 4.89
N ALA A 311 1.41 -9.96 4.80
CA ALA A 311 1.38 -10.78 3.59
C ALA A 311 0.72 -10.05 2.41
N LEU A 312 -0.37 -9.36 2.67
CA LEU A 312 -1.09 -8.54 1.71
C LEU A 312 -0.25 -7.34 1.27
N HIS A 313 0.42 -6.66 2.21
CA HIS A 313 1.30 -5.53 1.91
C HIS A 313 2.40 -5.89 0.91
N ASP A 314 3.03 -7.06 1.08
CA ASP A 314 4.03 -7.57 0.14
C ASP A 314 3.43 -7.80 -1.25
N ALA A 315 2.23 -8.36 -1.34
CA ALA A 315 1.55 -8.58 -2.62
C ALA A 315 1.16 -7.26 -3.31
N LEU A 316 0.63 -6.30 -2.54
CA LEU A 316 0.35 -4.94 -3.03
C LEU A 316 1.62 -4.27 -3.57
N CYS A 317 2.77 -4.46 -2.89
CA CYS A 317 4.07 -3.98 -3.37
C CYS A 317 4.47 -4.62 -4.70
N VAL A 318 4.30 -5.94 -4.84
CA VAL A 318 4.64 -6.68 -6.07
C VAL A 318 3.77 -6.20 -7.24
N VAL A 319 2.46 -6.10 -7.06
CA VAL A 319 1.51 -5.61 -8.07
C VAL A 319 1.82 -4.18 -8.45
N LYS A 320 2.07 -3.29 -7.48
CA LYS A 320 2.49 -1.91 -7.73
C LYS A 320 3.73 -1.85 -8.62
N ARG A 321 4.78 -2.60 -8.27
CA ARG A 321 6.03 -2.58 -9.05
C ARG A 321 5.81 -3.07 -10.46
N LEU A 322 4.95 -4.07 -10.62
CA LEU A 322 4.61 -4.63 -11.91
C LEU A 322 3.83 -3.63 -12.79
N LEU A 323 2.85 -2.92 -12.22
CA LEU A 323 2.11 -1.87 -12.94
C LEU A 323 3.01 -0.69 -13.33
N GLU A 324 3.95 -0.29 -12.46
CA GLU A 324 4.91 0.78 -12.74
C GLU A 324 5.95 0.38 -13.80
N SER A 325 6.52 -0.83 -13.72
CA SER A 325 7.66 -1.24 -14.55
C SER A 325 7.29 -2.03 -15.80
N LYS A 326 6.06 -2.57 -15.87
CA LYS A 326 5.52 -3.38 -16.97
C LYS A 326 6.44 -4.49 -17.47
N SER A 327 7.26 -5.05 -16.57
CA SER A 327 8.31 -6.03 -16.87
C SER A 327 8.29 -7.19 -15.89
N LEU A 328 8.19 -8.40 -16.44
CA LEU A 328 8.10 -9.68 -15.73
C LEU A 328 9.33 -10.54 -16.00
N VAL A 329 9.60 -11.45 -15.08
CA VAL A 329 10.53 -12.56 -15.24
C VAL A 329 9.91 -13.84 -14.66
N ALA A 330 10.31 -15.00 -15.19
CA ALA A 330 9.91 -16.29 -14.62
C ALA A 330 10.50 -16.47 -13.22
N GLY A 331 9.66 -16.90 -12.26
CA GLY A 331 10.07 -17.15 -10.88
C GLY A 331 10.59 -18.59 -10.66
N GLY A 332 10.70 -18.99 -9.39
CA GLY A 332 11.04 -20.37 -9.01
C GLY A 332 12.47 -20.79 -9.37
N GLY A 333 13.44 -19.89 -9.22
CA GLY A 333 14.86 -20.18 -9.45
C GLY A 333 15.30 -20.12 -10.91
N ALA A 334 14.40 -19.81 -11.85
CA ALA A 334 14.69 -19.76 -13.29
C ALA A 334 15.75 -18.69 -13.60
N VAL A 335 15.56 -17.46 -13.11
CA VAL A 335 16.48 -16.33 -13.34
C VAL A 335 17.86 -16.62 -12.77
N GLU A 336 17.92 -17.19 -11.57
CA GLU A 336 19.17 -17.49 -10.87
C GLU A 336 20.01 -18.52 -11.63
N VAL A 337 19.37 -19.58 -12.15
CA VAL A 337 20.07 -20.60 -12.95
C VAL A 337 20.48 -20.06 -14.32
N ALA A 338 19.60 -19.31 -14.99
CA ALA A 338 19.92 -18.68 -16.26
C ALA A 338 21.15 -17.76 -16.14
N LEU A 339 21.21 -16.95 -15.08
CA LEU A 339 22.36 -16.09 -14.79
C LEU A 339 23.61 -16.88 -14.42
N SER A 340 23.47 -17.98 -13.67
CA SER A 340 24.60 -18.84 -13.33
C SER A 340 25.26 -19.43 -14.58
N ASN A 341 24.47 -19.99 -15.51
CA ASN A 341 24.99 -20.54 -16.75
C ASN A 341 25.64 -19.45 -17.63
N TYR A 342 24.94 -18.33 -17.82
CA TYR A 342 25.45 -17.19 -18.59
C TYR A 342 26.77 -16.65 -18.03
N LEU A 343 26.85 -16.43 -16.71
CA LEU A 343 28.06 -15.91 -16.08
C LEU A 343 29.22 -16.91 -16.12
N THR A 344 28.94 -18.21 -16.06
CA THR A 344 29.95 -19.26 -16.21
C THR A 344 30.56 -19.24 -17.62
N ASP A 345 29.73 -19.11 -18.65
CA ASP A 345 30.20 -19.03 -20.04
C ASP A 345 30.88 -17.68 -20.34
N TYR A 346 30.39 -16.61 -19.71
CA TYR A 346 31.00 -15.29 -19.78
C TYR A 346 32.39 -15.26 -19.12
N ALA A 347 32.55 -15.90 -17.97
CA ALA A 347 33.85 -16.03 -17.29
C ALA A 347 34.88 -16.74 -18.18
N ARG A 348 34.47 -17.80 -18.89
CA ARG A 348 35.34 -18.54 -19.82
C ARG A 348 35.73 -17.75 -21.07
N SER A 349 34.84 -16.88 -21.55
CA SER A 349 35.05 -16.15 -22.81
C SER A 349 35.78 -14.82 -22.66
N THR A 350 35.63 -14.14 -21.51
CA THR A 350 36.04 -12.74 -21.39
C THR A 350 37.30 -12.53 -20.55
N THR A 351 37.69 -13.50 -19.71
CA THR A 351 38.69 -13.25 -18.66
C THR A 351 39.82 -14.28 -18.66
N GLU A 352 40.97 -13.96 -19.26
CA GLU A 352 42.23 -14.74 -19.13
C GLU A 352 42.92 -14.53 -17.76
N THR A 353 42.36 -13.64 -16.93
CA THR A 353 42.93 -13.13 -15.67
C THR A 353 42.37 -13.82 -14.43
N ARG A 354 43.01 -13.58 -13.28
CA ARG A 354 42.61 -14.06 -11.94
C ARG A 354 41.17 -13.68 -11.52
N GLU A 355 40.56 -12.72 -12.19
CA GLU A 355 39.16 -12.29 -12.01
C GLU A 355 38.15 -13.36 -12.47
N GLN A 356 38.55 -14.27 -13.38
CA GLN A 356 37.73 -15.39 -13.82
C GLN A 356 37.20 -16.21 -12.64
N LEU A 357 38.07 -16.53 -11.68
CA LEU A 357 37.70 -17.31 -10.50
C LEU A 357 36.63 -16.60 -9.66
N ALA A 358 36.71 -15.27 -9.53
CA ALA A 358 35.70 -14.51 -8.81
C ALA A 358 34.35 -14.48 -9.56
N LEU A 359 34.35 -14.46 -10.89
CA LEU A 359 33.14 -14.56 -11.71
C LEU A 359 32.48 -15.94 -11.59
N GLU A 360 33.28 -17.01 -11.64
CA GLU A 360 32.79 -18.38 -11.49
C GLU A 360 32.17 -18.61 -10.11
N GLU A 361 32.82 -18.14 -9.04
CA GLU A 361 32.26 -18.21 -7.69
C GLU A 361 30.98 -17.38 -7.53
N PHE A 362 30.91 -16.21 -8.17
CA PHE A 362 29.68 -15.41 -8.19
C PHE A 362 28.54 -16.16 -8.90
N ALA A 363 28.83 -16.81 -10.04
CA ALA A 363 27.87 -17.61 -10.77
C ALA A 363 27.39 -18.82 -9.95
N GLN A 364 28.28 -19.48 -9.21
CA GLN A 364 27.92 -20.58 -8.31
C GLN A 364 27.10 -20.10 -7.12
N ALA A 365 27.40 -18.92 -6.57
CA ALA A 365 26.66 -18.34 -5.45
C ALA A 365 25.18 -18.14 -5.77
N LEU A 366 24.82 -17.81 -7.02
CA LEU A 366 23.42 -17.67 -7.43
C LEU A 366 22.62 -18.98 -7.31
N LEU A 367 23.27 -20.14 -7.40
CA LEU A 367 22.61 -21.44 -7.25
C LEU A 367 22.16 -21.73 -5.81
N VAL A 368 22.51 -20.88 -4.82
CA VAL A 368 22.04 -21.06 -3.45
C VAL A 368 20.51 -20.97 -3.35
N ILE A 369 19.88 -20.08 -4.13
CA ILE A 369 18.42 -19.87 -4.10
C ILE A 369 17.65 -21.12 -4.58
N PRO A 370 17.90 -21.68 -5.78
CA PRO A 370 17.19 -22.89 -6.20
C PRO A 370 17.52 -24.09 -5.31
N LYS A 371 18.74 -24.19 -4.75
CA LYS A 371 19.10 -25.24 -3.79
C LYS A 371 18.28 -25.12 -2.50
N THR A 372 18.18 -23.94 -1.91
CA THR A 372 17.43 -23.74 -0.66
C THR A 372 15.92 -23.94 -0.86
N LEU A 373 15.38 -23.54 -2.01
CA LEU A 373 13.98 -23.83 -2.37
C LEU A 373 13.70 -25.33 -2.40
N ALA A 374 14.57 -26.13 -3.05
CA ALA A 374 14.42 -27.58 -3.09
C ALA A 374 14.58 -28.23 -1.70
N VAL A 375 15.55 -27.77 -0.88
CA VAL A 375 15.73 -28.26 0.50
C VAL A 375 14.50 -27.97 1.37
N ASN A 376 13.92 -26.78 1.27
CA ASN A 376 12.72 -26.42 2.02
C ASN A 376 11.50 -27.25 1.61
N ALA A 377 11.47 -27.75 0.37
CA ALA A 377 10.44 -28.66 -0.12
C ALA A 377 10.71 -30.13 0.22
N ALA A 378 11.80 -30.44 0.95
CA ALA A 378 12.26 -31.80 1.23
C ALA A 378 12.48 -32.67 -0.02
N GLN A 379 12.82 -32.03 -1.15
CA GLN A 379 13.17 -32.69 -2.40
C GLN A 379 14.70 -32.83 -2.55
N ASP A 380 15.17 -33.68 -3.48
CA ASP A 380 16.61 -33.78 -3.77
C ASP A 380 17.08 -32.53 -4.53
N ALA A 381 17.71 -31.62 -3.79
CA ALA A 381 18.26 -30.38 -4.33
C ALA A 381 19.37 -30.62 -5.36
N THR A 382 20.11 -31.72 -5.28
CA THR A 382 21.19 -32.01 -6.23
C THR A 382 20.63 -32.42 -7.59
N GLU A 383 19.62 -33.29 -7.59
CA GLU A 383 18.95 -33.74 -8.80
C GLU A 383 18.21 -32.59 -9.49
N LEU A 384 17.36 -31.87 -8.75
CA LEU A 384 16.54 -30.78 -9.30
C LEU A 384 17.39 -29.64 -9.89
N THR A 385 18.47 -29.26 -9.20
CA THR A 385 19.34 -28.19 -9.70
C THR A 385 20.18 -28.63 -10.90
N ALA A 386 20.57 -29.91 -10.97
CA ALA A 386 21.25 -30.46 -12.15
C ALA A 386 20.30 -30.50 -13.36
N GLN A 387 19.07 -30.97 -13.18
CA GLN A 387 18.04 -30.98 -14.23
C GLN A 387 17.73 -29.56 -14.73
N LEU A 388 17.56 -28.61 -13.81
CA LEU A 388 17.28 -27.22 -14.16
C LEU A 388 18.43 -26.58 -14.93
N ARG A 389 19.68 -26.83 -14.52
CA ARG A 389 20.86 -26.34 -15.26
C ARG A 389 20.96 -26.94 -16.65
N ALA A 390 20.69 -28.24 -16.80
CA ALA A 390 20.69 -28.91 -18.10
C ALA A 390 19.60 -28.36 -19.02
N ALA A 391 18.39 -28.12 -18.50
CA ALA A 391 17.28 -27.54 -19.25
C ALA A 391 17.61 -26.14 -19.81
N HIS A 392 18.25 -25.30 -18.99
CA HIS A 392 18.72 -23.96 -19.39
C HIS A 392 19.91 -23.99 -20.36
N ALA A 393 20.77 -25.00 -20.26
CA ALA A 393 21.90 -25.17 -21.18
C ALA A 393 21.46 -25.68 -22.57
N ALA A 394 20.32 -26.37 -22.66
CA ALA A 394 19.82 -26.95 -23.90
C ALA A 394 19.26 -25.93 -24.91
N GLY A 395 18.92 -24.71 -24.50
CA GLY A 395 18.46 -23.66 -25.42
C GLY A 395 17.99 -22.37 -24.75
N SER A 396 18.10 -21.24 -25.45
CA SER A 396 17.68 -19.91 -24.97
C SER A 396 16.17 -19.80 -24.72
N ASP A 397 15.36 -20.56 -25.44
CA ASP A 397 13.90 -20.56 -25.30
C ASP A 397 13.43 -21.22 -23.99
N ASN A 398 14.32 -21.97 -23.32
CA ASN A 398 14.07 -22.62 -22.03
C ASN A 398 14.47 -21.74 -20.82
N ALA A 399 14.79 -20.46 -21.03
CA ALA A 399 15.14 -19.55 -19.94
C ALA A 399 14.02 -19.36 -18.89
N ASN A 400 12.78 -19.73 -19.24
CA ASN A 400 11.60 -19.68 -18.38
C ASN A 400 11.39 -20.95 -17.54
N MET A 401 12.21 -21.99 -17.74
CA MET A 401 12.12 -23.21 -16.96
C MET A 401 12.51 -22.92 -15.51
N GLY A 402 11.71 -23.36 -14.55
CA GLY A 402 11.97 -23.21 -13.14
C GLY A 402 11.55 -24.43 -12.34
N LEU A 403 11.73 -24.37 -11.04
CA LEU A 403 11.39 -25.46 -10.13
C LEU A 403 9.90 -25.45 -9.80
N ASP A 404 9.28 -26.63 -9.90
CA ASP A 404 8.02 -26.94 -9.23
C ASP A 404 8.31 -27.77 -7.98
N LEU A 405 8.06 -27.18 -6.82
CA LEU A 405 8.32 -27.80 -5.53
C LEU A 405 7.21 -28.78 -5.12
N MET A 406 6.00 -28.66 -5.69
CA MET A 406 4.87 -29.51 -5.33
C MET A 406 5.00 -30.89 -5.97
N GLU A 407 5.33 -30.91 -7.27
CA GLU A 407 5.53 -32.15 -8.03
C GLU A 407 7.00 -32.61 -8.02
N GLY A 408 7.95 -31.75 -7.65
CA GLY A 408 9.38 -32.08 -7.66
C GLY A 408 9.91 -32.23 -9.08
N VAL A 409 9.48 -31.39 -10.02
CA VAL A 409 9.89 -31.44 -11.43
C VAL A 409 10.29 -30.05 -11.94
N VAL A 410 11.03 -30.02 -13.05
CA VAL A 410 11.35 -28.78 -13.76
C VAL A 410 10.27 -28.51 -14.81
N ARG A 411 9.66 -27.31 -14.77
CA ARG A 411 8.58 -26.92 -15.69
C ARG A 411 8.72 -25.48 -16.16
N ASP A 412 7.97 -25.11 -17.19
CA ASP A 412 7.90 -23.73 -17.68
C ASP A 412 7.08 -22.88 -16.69
N ASN A 413 7.78 -22.07 -15.89
CA ASN A 413 7.17 -21.30 -14.81
C ASN A 413 6.40 -20.07 -15.32
N LEU A 414 6.71 -19.59 -16.52
CA LEU A 414 5.95 -18.50 -17.13
C LEU A 414 4.54 -18.96 -17.53
N LYS A 415 4.42 -20.20 -18.03
CA LYS A 415 3.12 -20.81 -18.36
C LYS A 415 2.34 -21.25 -17.12
N ALA A 416 3.05 -21.72 -16.09
CA ALA A 416 2.44 -22.07 -14.81
C ALA A 416 1.97 -20.83 -14.00
N GLY A 417 2.31 -19.62 -14.44
CA GLY A 417 1.95 -18.37 -13.78
C GLY A 417 2.78 -18.05 -12.53
N VAL A 418 3.99 -18.62 -12.44
CA VAL A 418 4.95 -18.29 -11.37
C VAL A 418 5.83 -17.15 -11.88
N VAL A 419 5.45 -15.92 -11.56
CA VAL A 419 6.08 -14.72 -12.12
C VAL A 419 6.46 -13.70 -11.06
N GLU A 420 7.55 -12.98 -11.31
CA GLU A 420 8.06 -11.93 -10.44
C GLU A 420 8.36 -10.64 -11.23
N PRO A 421 8.28 -9.45 -10.60
CA PRO A 421 8.69 -8.22 -11.27
C PRO A 421 10.20 -8.19 -11.51
N ALA A 422 10.62 -7.91 -12.75
CA ALA A 422 12.03 -7.86 -13.13
C ALA A 422 12.86 -6.89 -12.26
N ILE A 423 12.25 -5.76 -11.90
CA ILE A 423 12.88 -4.73 -11.07
C ILE A 423 13.24 -5.25 -9.68
N SER A 424 12.49 -6.23 -9.14
CA SER A 424 12.78 -6.86 -7.86
C SER A 424 14.11 -7.60 -7.93
N LYS A 425 14.27 -8.53 -8.88
CA LYS A 425 15.52 -9.29 -9.09
C LYS A 425 16.72 -8.39 -9.33
N ILE A 426 16.58 -7.37 -10.19
CA ILE A 426 17.68 -6.44 -10.50
C ILE A 426 18.14 -5.69 -9.25
N LYS A 427 17.20 -5.23 -8.41
CA LYS A 427 17.54 -4.53 -7.17
C LYS A 427 18.14 -5.47 -6.13
N SER A 428 17.59 -6.67 -5.97
CA SER A 428 18.13 -7.69 -5.06
C SER A 428 19.59 -8.02 -5.38
N LEU A 429 19.92 -8.26 -6.65
CA LEU A 429 21.30 -8.52 -7.08
C LEU A 429 22.23 -7.33 -6.78
N ARG A 430 21.79 -6.10 -7.06
CA ARG A 430 22.57 -4.88 -6.79
C ARG A 430 22.85 -4.70 -5.31
N PHE A 431 21.82 -4.76 -4.47
CA PHE A 431 21.98 -4.54 -3.02
C PHE A 431 22.80 -5.63 -2.36
N ALA A 432 22.56 -6.91 -2.71
CA ALA A 432 23.35 -8.02 -2.18
C ALA A 432 24.83 -7.89 -2.56
N THR A 433 25.12 -7.53 -3.81
CA THR A 433 26.51 -7.36 -4.28
C THR A 433 27.20 -6.18 -3.60
N GLU A 434 26.52 -5.03 -3.45
CA GLU A 434 27.09 -3.86 -2.76
C GLU A 434 27.33 -4.13 -1.26
N ALA A 435 26.42 -4.87 -0.60
CA ALA A 435 26.61 -5.29 0.78
C ALA A 435 27.83 -6.22 0.92
N ALA A 436 27.95 -7.22 0.04
CA ALA A 436 29.09 -8.13 0.02
C ALA A 436 30.40 -7.38 -0.23
N ILE A 437 30.43 -6.46 -1.19
CA ILE A 437 31.58 -5.58 -1.47
C ILE A 437 31.97 -4.75 -0.24
N THR A 438 30.99 -4.21 0.47
CA THR A 438 31.23 -3.37 1.65
C THR A 438 31.84 -4.18 2.79
N ILE A 439 31.34 -5.39 3.03
CA ILE A 439 31.88 -6.29 4.07
C ILE A 439 33.29 -6.78 3.70
N LEU A 440 33.50 -7.18 2.44
CA LEU A 440 34.81 -7.65 1.93
C LEU A 440 35.92 -6.58 2.00
N ARG A 441 35.56 -5.29 2.14
CA ARG A 441 36.51 -4.19 2.31
C ARG A 441 36.96 -3.98 3.74
N ILE A 442 36.26 -4.55 4.72
CA ILE A 442 36.60 -4.40 6.14
C ILE A 442 37.80 -5.31 6.40
N ASP A 443 38.96 -4.70 6.63
CA ASP A 443 40.19 -5.40 7.01
C ASP A 443 40.33 -5.51 8.54
N ASP A 444 39.86 -4.48 9.27
CA ASP A 444 39.95 -4.42 10.72
C ASP A 444 38.63 -3.95 11.35
N ARG A 445 38.33 -4.46 12.55
CA ARG A 445 37.13 -4.14 13.33
C ARG A 445 37.52 -3.66 14.73
N ILE A 446 37.50 -2.34 14.91
CA ILE A 446 37.72 -1.71 16.21
C ILE A 446 36.39 -1.60 16.95
N THR A 447 36.29 -2.18 18.15
CA THR A 447 35.13 -2.03 19.05
C THR A 447 35.48 -1.09 20.19
N VAL A 448 34.79 0.06 20.28
CA VAL A 448 34.90 0.99 21.41
C VAL A 448 33.93 0.54 22.51
N GLN A 449 34.38 0.54 23.76
CA GLN A 449 33.52 0.29 24.91
C GLN A 449 32.79 1.59 25.28
N ASP A 450 31.46 1.52 25.39
CA ASP A 450 30.67 2.63 25.92
C ASP A 450 31.06 2.85 27.40
N GLN A 451 31.51 4.07 27.71
CA GLN A 451 31.97 4.49 29.04
C GLN A 451 30.83 4.64 30.04
#